data_AF-A0A9Q0L3R3-F1
#
_entry.id   AF-A0A9Q0L3R3-F1
#
_cell.length_a   1.000
_cell.length_b   1.000
_cell.length_c   1.000
_cell.angle_alpha   90.00
_cell.angle_beta   90.00
_cell.angle_gamma   90.00
#
_symmetry.space_group_name_H-M   'P 1'
#
loop_
_entity.id
_entity.type
_entity.pdbx_description
1 polymer ?
#
loop_
_entity_poly.entity_id
_entity_poly.type
_entity_poly.pdbx_seq_one_letter_code
_entity_poly.pdbx_strand_id
1 'polypeptide(L)'
;MMTLEGLVKPLMKVSMYIIHVKGLMKMDSWKASCVTMMTAMDPNYTLPPNVALITLQEVGDGTVLLKLAHLYEAGEDPVYSKMAKVEVKKIFTRNVIKEMKEMSLSTNQEKSEIGRMKWKVEGDVKEKPPSRGGPIDSSSLVVELGPMEIRTFLLSF
;
A
#
# COMPACT_ATOMS: atom_id res chain seq x y z
N MET A 1 43.30 -10.10 -24.38
CA MET A 1 43.16 -8.82 -23.67
C MET A 1 41.67 -8.61 -23.44
N MET A 2 41.20 -8.91 -22.22
CA MET A 2 39.87 -8.56 -21.69
C MET A 2 39.78 -7.02 -21.60
N THR A 3 38.67 -6.32 -21.77
CA THR A 3 37.45 -6.28 -20.93
C THR A 3 36.41 -5.37 -21.59
N LEU A 4 35.11 -5.70 -21.52
CA LEU A 4 34.01 -4.73 -21.54
C LEU A 4 32.91 -5.21 -20.59
N GLU A 5 33.05 -4.87 -19.32
CA GLU A 5 31.98 -4.98 -18.31
C GLU A 5 31.08 -3.74 -18.42
N GLY A 6 29.96 -3.88 -19.12
CA GLY A 6 28.87 -2.91 -19.13
C GLY A 6 27.78 -3.38 -18.18
N LEU A 7 27.76 -2.83 -16.97
CA LEU A 7 26.80 -3.14 -15.91
C LEU A 7 25.41 -2.61 -16.29
N VAL A 8 24.63 -3.42 -17.00
CA VAL A 8 23.22 -3.11 -17.35
C VAL A 8 22.36 -3.32 -16.10
N LYS A 9 21.92 -2.21 -15.49
CA LYS A 9 20.92 -2.19 -14.42
C LYS A 9 19.64 -2.91 -14.89
N PRO A 10 19.08 -3.87 -14.13
CA PRO A 10 17.82 -4.47 -14.49
C PRO A 10 16.69 -3.48 -14.18
N LEU A 11 16.14 -2.84 -15.22
CA LEU A 11 14.84 -2.19 -15.14
C LEU A 11 13.79 -3.28 -14.89
N MET A 12 13.19 -3.29 -13.71
CA MET A 12 12.09 -4.19 -13.37
C MET A 12 10.80 -3.71 -14.04
N LYS A 13 10.68 -3.91 -15.36
CA LYS A 13 9.41 -3.71 -16.07
C LYS A 13 8.50 -4.90 -15.76
N VAL A 14 7.60 -4.75 -14.79
CA VAL A 14 6.47 -5.67 -14.63
C VAL A 14 5.40 -5.29 -15.66
N SER A 15 5.46 -5.91 -16.83
CA SER A 15 4.39 -5.79 -17.83
C SER A 15 3.36 -6.89 -17.56
N MET A 16 2.23 -6.51 -16.97
CA MET A 16 1.10 -7.40 -16.74
C MET A 16 0.31 -7.55 -18.05
N TYR A 17 0.66 -8.54 -18.86
CA TYR A 17 -0.11 -8.89 -20.05
C TYR A 17 -1.34 -9.72 -19.65
N ILE A 18 -2.52 -9.09 -19.59
CA ILE A 18 -3.79 -9.82 -19.56
C ILE A 18 -4.10 -10.25 -21.00
N ILE A 19 -3.84 -11.53 -21.31
CA ILE A 19 -4.21 -12.13 -22.58
C ILE A 19 -5.74 -12.29 -22.58
N HIS A 20 -6.45 -11.50 -23.39
CA HIS A 20 -7.90 -11.60 -23.54
C HIS A 20 -8.23 -12.83 -24.41
N VAL A 21 -8.33 -14.01 -23.79
CA VAL A 21 -8.79 -15.22 -24.46
C VAL A 21 -10.30 -15.11 -24.66
N LYS A 22 -10.75 -15.00 -25.93
CA LYS A 22 -12.17 -15.07 -26.28
C LYS A 22 -12.69 -16.49 -26.00
N GLY A 23 -13.16 -16.72 -24.79
CA GLY A 23 -13.80 -17.95 -24.35
C GLY A 23 -14.37 -17.78 -22.95
N LEU A 24 -15.62 -18.17 -22.75
CA LEU A 24 -16.36 -18.10 -21.48
C LEU A 24 -15.77 -19.11 -20.48
N MET A 25 -14.57 -18.82 -19.96
CA MET A 25 -13.95 -19.61 -18.91
C MET A 25 -14.52 -19.20 -17.55
N LYS A 26 -14.96 -20.19 -16.77
CA LYS A 26 -15.50 -20.02 -15.42
C LYS A 26 -14.41 -19.51 -14.48
N MET A 27 -14.75 -18.66 -13.50
CA MET A 27 -13.78 -17.97 -12.64
C MET A 27 -12.75 -18.91 -11.98
N ASP A 28 -13.20 -20.06 -11.52
CA ASP A 28 -12.32 -21.00 -10.82
C ASP A 28 -11.32 -21.69 -11.76
N SER A 29 -11.70 -21.87 -13.03
CA SER A 29 -10.85 -22.53 -14.04
C SER A 29 -9.71 -21.64 -14.53
N TRP A 30 -9.90 -20.31 -14.63
CA TRP A 30 -8.82 -19.41 -15.01
C TRP A 30 -7.81 -19.23 -13.87
N LYS A 31 -8.29 -19.14 -12.61
CA LYS A 31 -7.40 -19.04 -11.44
C LYS A 31 -6.49 -20.26 -11.33
N ALA A 32 -7.03 -21.45 -11.57
CA ALA A 32 -6.25 -22.69 -11.57
C ALA A 32 -5.24 -22.77 -12.75
N SER A 33 -5.49 -22.04 -13.85
CA SER A 33 -4.59 -22.01 -15.01
C SER A 33 -3.43 -21.00 -14.89
N CYS A 34 -3.50 -20.08 -13.93
CA CYS A 34 -2.47 -19.07 -13.71
C CYS A 34 -1.46 -19.54 -12.65
N VAL A 35 -0.21 -19.75 -13.06
CA VAL A 35 0.91 -20.04 -12.14
C VAL A 35 1.67 -18.74 -11.85
N THR A 36 1.69 -18.31 -10.59
CA THR A 36 2.47 -17.14 -10.17
C THR A 36 3.96 -17.45 -10.26
N MET A 37 4.64 -16.91 -11.27
CA MET A 37 6.09 -17.10 -11.44
C MET A 37 6.93 -16.23 -10.49
N MET A 38 6.38 -15.14 -9.95
CA MET A 38 7.11 -14.20 -9.12
C MET A 38 6.19 -13.45 -8.15
N THR A 39 6.62 -13.30 -6.89
CA THR A 39 5.98 -12.43 -5.89
C THR A 39 7.01 -11.49 -5.27
N ALA A 40 6.65 -10.23 -5.07
CA ALA A 40 7.45 -9.25 -4.33
C ALA A 40 7.24 -9.34 -2.80
N MET A 41 6.09 -9.87 -2.38
CA MET A 41 5.75 -10.07 -0.96
C MET A 41 6.42 -11.31 -0.39
N ASP A 42 6.65 -11.31 0.91
CA ASP A 42 7.06 -12.49 1.66
C ASP A 42 5.99 -13.60 1.49
N PRO A 43 6.35 -14.83 1.08
CA PRO A 43 5.40 -15.94 0.90
C PRO A 43 4.60 -16.29 2.17
N ASN A 44 5.14 -16.00 3.34
CA ASN A 44 4.50 -16.26 4.64
C ASN A 44 3.75 -15.05 5.19
N TYR A 45 3.70 -13.95 4.44
CA TYR A 45 3.00 -12.74 4.82
C TYR A 45 1.73 -12.55 3.98
N THR A 46 0.66 -12.15 4.65
CA THR A 46 -0.59 -11.78 4.01
C THR A 46 -1.06 -10.49 4.65
N LEU A 47 -1.63 -9.60 3.85
CA LEU A 47 -2.24 -8.38 4.39
C LEU A 47 -3.34 -8.75 5.39
N PRO A 48 -3.53 -7.94 6.44
CA PRO A 48 -4.70 -8.10 7.30
C PRO A 48 -5.99 -8.13 6.46
N PRO A 49 -6.96 -8.99 6.79
CA PRO A 49 -8.18 -9.16 6.00
C PRO A 49 -9.04 -7.89 5.92
N ASN A 50 -8.86 -6.95 6.85
CA ASN A 50 -9.50 -5.65 6.88
C ASN A 50 -8.72 -4.54 6.15
N VAL A 51 -7.64 -4.89 5.42
CA VAL A 51 -6.83 -3.94 4.64
C VAL A 51 -6.71 -4.38 3.18
N ALA A 52 -6.88 -3.41 2.27
CA ALA A 52 -6.60 -3.59 0.85
C ALA A 52 -5.46 -2.69 0.37
N LEU A 53 -4.63 -3.25 -0.51
CA LEU A 53 -3.73 -2.50 -1.36
C LEU A 53 -4.51 -1.97 -2.57
N ILE A 54 -4.83 -0.68 -2.58
CA ILE A 54 -5.69 -0.07 -3.61
C ILE A 54 -4.88 0.63 -4.72
N THR A 55 -3.60 0.93 -4.49
CA THR A 55 -2.71 1.48 -5.51
C THR A 55 -1.29 1.01 -5.27
N LEU A 56 -0.67 0.48 -6.33
CA LEU A 56 0.75 0.19 -6.41
C LEU A 56 1.23 0.62 -7.79
N GLN A 57 1.97 1.72 -7.87
CA GLN A 57 2.33 2.32 -9.15
C GLN A 57 3.74 2.94 -9.10
N GLU A 58 4.55 2.72 -10.12
CA GLU A 58 5.79 3.47 -10.33
C GLU A 58 5.47 4.88 -10.86
N VAL A 59 5.96 5.93 -10.19
CA VAL A 59 5.66 7.33 -10.54
C VAL A 59 6.83 7.99 -11.28
N GLY A 60 8.05 7.45 -11.14
CA GLY A 60 9.26 7.95 -11.78
C GLY A 60 10.47 7.93 -10.83
N ASP A 61 11.68 7.98 -11.39
CA ASP A 61 12.94 8.07 -10.64
C ASP A 61 13.15 6.99 -9.56
N GLY A 62 12.61 5.78 -9.79
CA GLY A 62 12.68 4.69 -8.82
C GLY A 62 11.74 4.86 -7.62
N THR A 63 10.77 5.77 -7.71
CA THR A 63 9.75 6.02 -6.69
C THR A 63 8.47 5.26 -6.99
N VAL A 64 7.88 4.65 -5.95
CA VAL A 64 6.62 3.91 -6.03
C VAL A 64 5.56 4.56 -5.14
N LEU A 65 4.37 4.78 -5.69
CA LEU A 65 3.16 5.17 -4.99
C LEU A 65 2.45 3.93 -4.44
N LEU A 66 2.24 3.94 -3.13
CA LEU A 66 1.52 2.91 -2.38
C LEU A 66 0.30 3.53 -1.71
N LYS A 67 -0.88 2.95 -1.90
CA LYS A 67 -2.09 3.32 -1.14
C LYS A 67 -2.69 2.10 -0.46
N LEU A 68 -2.87 2.20 0.85
CA LEU A 68 -3.49 1.19 1.69
C LEU A 68 -4.80 1.74 2.25
N ALA A 69 -5.85 0.93 2.23
CA ALA A 69 -7.18 1.30 2.70
C ALA A 69 -7.68 0.28 3.73
N HIS A 70 -8.22 0.77 4.83
CA HIS A 70 -9.03 -0.04 5.73
C HIS A 70 -10.44 -0.21 5.15
N LEU A 71 -10.92 -1.43 5.06
CA LEU A 71 -12.14 -1.76 4.32
C LEU A 71 -13.45 -1.53 5.10
N TYR A 72 -13.38 -1.58 6.43
CA TYR A 72 -14.57 -1.54 7.29
C TYR A 72 -14.76 -0.20 7.98
N GLU A 73 -16.01 0.18 8.21
CA GLU A 73 -16.42 1.32 9.03
C GLU A 73 -16.36 0.98 10.53
N ALA A 74 -16.25 2.00 11.38
CA ALA A 74 -16.25 1.82 12.82
C ALA A 74 -17.58 1.18 13.29
N GLY A 75 -17.49 0.03 13.95
CA GLY A 75 -18.66 -0.69 14.47
C GLY A 75 -19.39 -1.59 13.47
N GLU A 76 -18.95 -1.66 12.20
CA GLU A 76 -19.51 -2.55 11.19
C GLU A 76 -19.31 -4.04 11.55
N ASP A 77 -18.12 -4.40 12.01
CA ASP A 77 -17.76 -5.75 12.42
C ASP A 77 -16.92 -5.73 13.73
N PRO A 78 -17.22 -6.58 14.72
CA PRO A 78 -16.53 -6.57 16.02
C PRO A 78 -15.05 -6.98 15.95
N VAL A 79 -14.62 -7.62 14.87
CA VAL A 79 -13.24 -8.09 14.66
C VAL A 79 -12.52 -7.21 13.65
N TYR A 80 -13.15 -6.94 12.50
CA TYR A 80 -12.52 -6.29 11.35
C TYR A 80 -12.59 -4.76 11.37
N SER A 81 -13.50 -4.16 12.13
CA SER A 81 -13.56 -2.69 12.32
C SER A 81 -12.56 -2.16 13.35
N LYS A 82 -11.46 -2.87 13.58
CA LYS A 82 -10.40 -2.51 14.54
C LYS A 82 -9.13 -2.08 13.81
N MET A 83 -8.26 -1.37 14.52
CA MET A 83 -6.97 -0.90 14.00
C MET A 83 -6.19 -2.05 13.35
N ALA A 84 -5.80 -1.87 12.09
CA ALA A 84 -4.96 -2.81 11.35
C ALA A 84 -3.51 -2.36 11.32
N LYS A 85 -2.57 -3.31 11.25
CA LYS A 85 -1.14 -3.04 11.11
C LYS A 85 -0.60 -3.73 9.86
N VAL A 86 0.16 -3.00 9.06
CA VAL A 86 0.76 -3.50 7.82
C VAL A 86 2.27 -3.29 7.87
N GLU A 87 3.02 -4.37 7.74
CA GLU A 87 4.48 -4.35 7.66
C GLU A 87 4.92 -4.17 6.20
N VAL A 88 5.22 -2.92 5.81
CA VAL A 88 5.55 -2.60 4.41
C VAL A 88 6.84 -3.29 3.96
N LYS A 89 7.78 -3.52 4.88
CA LYS A 89 9.01 -4.28 4.63
C LYS A 89 8.74 -5.72 4.16
N LYS A 90 7.67 -6.36 4.63
CA LYS A 90 7.26 -7.71 4.19
C LYS A 90 6.52 -7.71 2.85
N ILE A 91 6.00 -6.55 2.42
CA ILE A 91 5.41 -6.38 1.08
C ILE A 91 6.50 -6.27 0.01
N PHE A 92 7.61 -5.62 0.32
CA PHE A 92 8.73 -5.42 -0.59
C PHE A 92 9.98 -6.13 -0.08
N THR A 93 10.01 -7.46 -0.14
CA THR A 93 11.15 -8.25 0.38
C THR A 93 12.38 -8.21 -0.52
N ARG A 94 12.17 -8.02 -1.82
CA ARG A 94 13.24 -8.07 -2.83
C ARG A 94 14.05 -6.78 -2.94
N ASN A 95 13.45 -5.65 -2.54
CA ASN A 95 14.04 -4.33 -2.67
C ASN A 95 14.15 -3.69 -1.30
N VAL A 96 15.28 -3.03 -1.02
CA VAL A 96 15.46 -2.32 0.25
C VAL A 96 14.81 -0.94 0.13
N ILE A 97 13.85 -0.65 0.99
CA ILE A 97 13.24 0.68 1.07
C ILE A 97 14.25 1.63 1.73
N LYS A 98 14.69 2.66 1.00
CA LYS A 98 15.57 3.71 1.51
C LYS A 98 14.79 4.79 2.26
N GLU A 99 13.63 5.14 1.73
CA GLU A 99 12.80 6.22 2.26
C GLU A 99 11.32 5.90 2.05
N MET A 100 10.49 6.27 3.03
CA MET A 100 9.04 6.17 2.96
C MET A 100 8.43 7.47 3.49
N LYS A 101 7.71 8.19 2.62
CA LYS A 101 7.03 9.45 2.98
C LYS A 101 5.53 9.29 2.90
N GLU A 102 4.82 9.77 3.92
CA GLU A 102 3.37 9.85 3.89
C GLU A 102 2.92 11.14 3.18
N MET A 103 1.98 10.99 2.25
CA MET A 103 1.48 12.07 1.41
C MET A 103 -0.02 12.31 1.63
N SER A 104 -0.53 13.39 1.06
CA SER A 104 -1.96 13.62 0.87
C SER A 104 -2.61 12.51 0.02
N LEU A 105 -3.94 12.43 0.04
CA LEU A 105 -4.68 11.44 -0.78
C LEU A 105 -4.41 11.59 -2.30
N SER A 106 -4.23 12.84 -2.74
CA SER A 106 -3.87 13.23 -4.11
C SER A 106 -2.37 13.19 -4.40
N THR A 107 -1.53 12.84 -3.42
CA THR A 107 -0.07 12.72 -3.58
C THR A 107 0.63 14.04 -3.95
N ASN A 108 0.05 15.18 -3.58
CA ASN A 108 0.58 16.51 -3.95
C ASN A 108 1.27 17.26 -2.79
N GLN A 109 1.09 16.81 -1.54
CA GLN A 109 1.60 17.47 -0.34
C GLN A 109 2.07 16.42 0.65
N GLU A 110 3.14 16.69 1.40
CA GLU A 110 3.57 15.83 2.49
C GLU A 110 2.55 15.89 3.62
N LYS A 111 2.25 14.75 4.25
CA LYS A 111 1.23 14.67 5.30
C LYS A 111 1.53 15.56 6.51
N SER A 112 2.82 15.69 6.84
CA SER A 112 3.33 16.50 7.96
C SER A 112 3.07 18.00 7.79
N GLU A 113 3.01 18.47 6.53
CA GLU A 113 2.80 19.88 6.17
C GLU A 113 1.33 20.30 6.13
N ILE A 114 0.40 19.33 6.16
CA ILE A 114 -1.03 19.60 6.05
C ILE A 114 -1.58 20.11 7.38
N GLY A 115 -1.75 21.43 7.47
CA GLY A 115 -2.48 22.08 8.56
C GLY A 115 -3.99 21.96 8.39
N ARG A 116 -4.71 21.54 9.44
CA ARG A 116 -6.18 21.54 9.45
C ARG A 116 -6.73 22.71 10.26
N MET A 117 -7.68 23.42 9.67
CA MET A 117 -8.44 24.45 10.38
C MET A 117 -9.32 23.81 11.47
N LYS A 118 -9.31 24.40 12.67
CA LYS A 118 -10.15 23.96 13.78
C LYS A 118 -11.46 24.74 13.75
N TRP A 119 -12.53 24.09 13.32
CA TRP A 119 -13.86 24.67 13.34
C TRP A 119 -14.51 24.42 14.71
N LYS A 120 -15.31 25.39 15.17
CA LYS A 120 -16.24 25.17 16.29
C LYS A 120 -17.61 24.89 15.68
N VAL A 121 -18.17 23.73 15.96
CA VAL A 121 -19.49 23.33 15.47
C VAL A 121 -20.51 23.52 16.60
N GLU A 122 -21.65 24.12 16.29
CA GLU A 122 -22.73 24.30 17.25
C GLU A 122 -23.39 22.94 17.55
N GLY A 123 -23.52 22.59 18.83
CA GLY A 123 -24.05 21.28 19.23
C GLY A 123 -23.02 20.15 19.27
N ASP A 124 -21.72 20.45 19.33
CA ASP A 124 -20.63 19.47 19.50
C ASP A 124 -20.83 18.66 20.79
N VAL A 125 -21.61 17.58 20.70
CA VAL A 125 -21.49 16.46 21.63
C VAL A 125 -20.07 15.95 21.42
N LYS A 126 -19.29 15.78 22.49
CA LYS A 126 -17.90 15.32 22.44
C LYS A 126 -17.80 13.88 21.88
N GLU A 127 -18.10 13.70 20.61
CA GLU A 127 -17.81 12.47 19.91
C GLU A 127 -16.30 12.30 19.88
N LYS A 128 -15.85 11.08 20.21
CA LYS A 128 -14.42 10.79 20.17
C LYS A 128 -13.98 10.94 18.71
N PRO A 129 -12.84 11.60 18.46
CA PRO A 129 -12.32 11.68 17.11
C PRO A 129 -12.16 10.27 16.54
N PRO A 130 -12.39 10.08 15.22
CA PRO A 130 -12.21 8.77 14.61
C PRO A 130 -10.80 8.26 14.90
N SER A 131 -10.70 6.98 15.26
CA SER A 131 -9.42 6.33 15.50
C SER A 131 -8.62 6.35 14.20
N ARG A 132 -7.47 7.02 14.22
CA ARG A 132 -6.53 7.12 13.09
C ARG A 132 -5.25 6.40 13.43
N GLY A 133 -4.57 5.88 12.42
CA GLY A 133 -3.26 5.30 12.55
C GLY A 133 -2.22 6.28 13.10
N GLY A 134 -1.24 5.74 13.84
CA GLY A 134 -0.15 6.53 14.39
C GLY A 134 0.83 7.06 13.32
N PRO A 135 1.75 7.96 13.76
CA PRO A 135 2.93 8.31 12.98
C PRO A 135 3.72 7.06 12.61
N ILE A 136 4.39 7.12 11.47
CA ILE A 136 5.22 6.02 10.99
C ILE A 136 6.63 6.21 11.54
N ASP A 137 7.17 5.13 12.06
CA ASP A 137 8.58 5.06 12.40
C ASP A 137 9.40 4.55 11.19
N SER A 138 10.43 5.31 10.81
CA SER A 138 11.26 5.03 9.63
C SER A 138 12.03 3.73 9.71
N SER A 139 12.26 3.18 10.92
CA SER A 139 13.02 1.94 11.12
C SER A 139 12.15 0.69 11.00
N SER A 140 10.92 0.75 11.51
CA SER A 140 9.98 -0.37 11.53
C SER A 140 9.17 -0.51 10.23
N LEU A 141 8.90 0.60 9.53
CA LEU A 141 8.07 0.65 8.33
C LEU A 141 6.70 -0.04 8.51
N VAL A 142 6.12 0.10 9.71
CA VAL A 142 4.80 -0.40 10.06
C VAL A 142 3.78 0.72 9.89
N VAL A 143 2.75 0.45 9.08
CA VAL A 143 1.64 1.37 8.86
C VAL A 143 0.44 0.90 9.67
N GLU A 144 -0.07 1.79 10.51
CA GLU A 144 -1.35 1.59 11.20
C GLU A 144 -2.49 2.25 10.41
N LEU A 145 -3.63 1.58 10.32
CA LEU A 145 -4.82 2.03 9.62
C LEU A 145 -6.05 1.87 10.52
N GLY A 146 -6.72 2.98 10.80
CA GLY A 146 -8.02 2.97 11.47
C GLY A 146 -9.18 2.65 10.51
N PRO A 147 -10.39 2.43 11.03
CA PRO A 147 -11.59 2.21 10.22
C PRO A 147 -11.78 3.31 9.16
N MET A 148 -12.10 2.91 7.93
CA MET A 148 -12.24 3.76 6.74
C MET A 148 -11.05 4.70 6.44
N GLU A 149 -9.87 4.43 6.99
CA GLU A 149 -8.68 5.22 6.71
C GLU A 149 -8.01 4.78 5.41
N ILE A 150 -7.62 5.76 4.58
CA ILE A 150 -6.74 5.56 3.43
C ILE A 150 -5.45 6.33 3.67
N ARG A 151 -4.31 5.64 3.63
CA ARG A 151 -2.99 6.27 3.73
C ARG A 151 -2.22 6.08 2.43
N THR A 152 -1.56 7.17 2.02
CA THR A 152 -0.83 7.28 0.75
C THR A 152 0.64 7.46 1.05
N PHE A 153 1.50 6.68 0.39
CA PHE A 153 2.94 6.71 0.59
C PHE A 153 3.70 6.80 -0.72
N LEU A 154 4.82 7.50 -0.69
CA LEU A 154 5.88 7.40 -1.69
C LEU A 154 7.06 6.63 -1.09
N LEU A 155 7.49 5.61 -1.82
CA LEU A 155 8.59 4.72 -1.46
C LEU A 155 9.75 4.93 -2.43
N SER A 156 10.96 5.09 -1.90
CA SER A 156 12.20 5.13 -2.66
C SER A 156 13.04 3.89 -2.35
N PHE A 157 13.60 3.25 -3.39
CA PHE A 157 14.43 2.02 -3.28
C PHE A 157 15.90 2.27 -3.63
#